data_AF-A0A818D4Y0-F1
#
_entry.id   AF-A0A818D4Y0-F1
#
_cell.length_a   1.000
_cell.length_b   1.000
_cell.length_c   1.000
_cell.angle_alpha   90.00
_cell.angle_beta   90.00
_cell.angle_gamma   90.00
#
_symmetry.space_group_name_H-M   'P 1'
#
loop_
_entity.id
_entity.type
_entity.pdbx_description
1 polymer ?
#
loop_
_entity_poly.entity_id
_entity_poly.type
_entity_poly.pdbx_seq_one_letter_code
_entity_poly.pdbx_strand_id
1 'polypeptide(L)'
;MVENIFINHDLDVTTTEIVSCADESDQSRRKLVELSRGFKKNTNEDVRKAITPILKSFQIEIDSLSKRSKVTKQTFLEIYQHLSELPDPVPIREYIQILQRRFEKVSDLEVQNQNLREILDELAHVKSQELTIKQLRDKIKDLEEKTEVIIQQHIKDKEDFQHIFADKEHQFDLITKYAQMEMHQSVLDSLHQDMLDYKIKQDDTNTLCSSDDHMCNQDLEQMNKRTSNTERFVDKLREDFEQIRSTNNKPNDELISQEEIERKLCEKLELELATKERQIVTLVDETQKLQSTLIKIKETSFTQISDLENVLSEKEKLIAQLENKLQTQSDYDEIKRELTVFKSIEFSTTNRSSNDDKIGNLSKKSFDIQDEQTQIKMSQIDSESKFN
;
A
#
# COMPACT_ATOMS: atom_id res chain seq x y z
N MET A 1 23.41 46.82 -38.29
CA MET A 1 24.67 46.99 -39.05
C MET A 1 24.45 47.90 -40.24
N VAL A 2 23.67 47.49 -41.25
CA VAL A 2 23.38 48.31 -42.46
C VAL A 2 22.88 49.73 -42.13
N GLU A 3 21.88 49.87 -41.25
CA GLU A 3 21.34 51.19 -40.88
C GLU A 3 22.36 52.13 -40.24
N ASN A 4 23.29 51.62 -39.40
CA ASN A 4 24.26 52.47 -38.72
C ASN A 4 25.38 52.94 -39.68
N ILE A 5 25.73 52.11 -40.67
CA ILE A 5 26.65 52.47 -41.75
C ILE A 5 26.01 53.54 -42.65
N PHE A 6 24.72 53.40 -42.96
CA PHE A 6 23.97 54.34 -43.78
C PHE A 6 23.80 55.70 -43.09
N ILE A 7 23.45 55.70 -41.80
CA ILE A 7 23.32 56.93 -40.99
C ILE A 7 24.67 57.67 -40.90
N ASN A 8 25.78 56.97 -40.66
CA ASN A 8 27.09 57.60 -40.66
C ASN A 8 27.44 58.14 -42.05
N HIS A 9 27.25 57.39 -43.14
CA HIS A 9 27.52 57.87 -44.50
C HIS A 9 26.80 59.20 -44.84
N ASP A 10 25.51 59.33 -44.49
CA ASP A 10 24.74 60.54 -44.75
C ASP A 10 25.18 61.72 -43.84
N LEU A 11 25.64 61.42 -42.62
CA LEU A 11 26.26 62.39 -41.71
C LEU A 11 27.64 62.84 -42.21
N ASP A 12 28.45 61.94 -42.77
CA ASP A 12 29.75 62.25 -43.37
C ASP A 12 29.56 63.19 -44.56
N VAL A 13 28.62 62.88 -45.48
CA VAL A 13 28.28 63.72 -46.64
C VAL A 13 27.83 65.11 -46.18
N THR A 14 26.84 65.22 -45.31
CA THR A 14 26.35 66.52 -44.81
C THR A 14 27.44 67.30 -44.06
N THR A 15 28.36 66.62 -43.37
CA THR A 15 29.54 67.24 -42.75
C THR A 15 30.47 67.85 -43.79
N THR A 16 30.78 67.14 -44.88
CA THR A 16 31.62 67.69 -45.97
C THR A 16 30.97 68.89 -46.67
N GLU A 17 29.65 68.86 -46.89
CA GLU A 17 28.90 69.99 -47.45
C GLU A 17 28.93 71.22 -46.53
N ILE A 18 28.79 71.02 -45.22
CA ILE A 18 28.86 72.10 -44.21
C ILE A 18 30.23 72.78 -44.20
N VAL A 19 31.31 72.01 -44.39
CA VAL A 19 32.68 72.51 -44.51
C VAL A 19 32.87 73.29 -45.82
N SER A 20 32.47 72.75 -46.98
CA SER A 20 32.55 73.49 -48.27
C SER A 20 31.78 74.81 -48.21
N CYS A 21 30.55 74.78 -47.68
CA CYS A 21 29.74 75.97 -47.46
C CYS A 21 30.39 77.00 -46.50
N ALA A 22 31.35 76.59 -45.65
CA ALA A 22 32.08 77.53 -44.78
C ALA A 22 33.14 78.30 -45.56
N ASP A 23 33.94 77.60 -46.38
CA ASP A 23 34.97 78.21 -47.22
C ASP A 23 34.37 79.15 -48.28
N GLU A 24 33.27 78.74 -48.91
CA GLU A 24 32.51 79.58 -49.86
C GLU A 24 31.95 80.86 -49.19
N SER A 25 31.46 80.73 -47.96
CA SER A 25 30.94 81.87 -47.17
C SER A 25 32.05 82.85 -46.79
N ASP A 26 33.20 82.34 -46.29
CA ASP A 26 34.34 83.19 -45.93
C ASP A 26 34.99 83.82 -47.18
N GLN A 27 35.02 83.13 -48.33
CA GLN A 27 35.48 83.70 -49.60
C GLN A 27 34.53 84.80 -50.11
N SER A 28 33.20 84.59 -50.02
CA SER A 28 32.20 85.58 -50.40
C SER A 28 32.24 86.82 -49.51
N ARG A 29 32.44 86.65 -48.21
CA ARG A 29 32.66 87.76 -47.26
C ARG A 29 33.91 88.57 -47.60
N ARG A 30 35.03 87.93 -47.95
CA ARG A 30 36.25 88.63 -48.41
C ARG A 30 35.99 89.49 -49.65
N LYS A 31 35.31 88.93 -50.67
CA LYS A 31 34.92 89.66 -51.90
C LYS A 31 34.05 90.90 -51.59
N LEU A 32 33.08 90.79 -50.67
CA LEU A 32 32.25 91.93 -50.24
C LEU A 32 33.05 93.01 -49.50
N VAL A 33 34.01 92.62 -48.66
CA VAL A 33 34.91 93.57 -47.97
C VAL A 33 35.81 94.29 -48.98
N GLU A 34 36.31 93.62 -50.01
CA GLU A 34 37.10 94.23 -51.08
C GLU A 34 36.28 95.20 -51.93
N LEU A 35 35.08 94.81 -52.37
CA LEU A 35 34.17 95.65 -53.15
C LEU A 35 33.75 96.90 -52.36
N SER A 36 33.40 96.76 -51.07
CA SER A 36 33.03 97.89 -50.22
C SER A 36 34.20 98.85 -49.94
N ARG A 37 35.44 98.32 -49.87
CA ARG A 37 36.68 99.12 -49.77
C ARG A 37 37.01 99.83 -51.08
N GLY A 38 36.74 99.22 -52.23
CA GLY A 38 36.84 99.84 -53.55
C GLY A 38 35.83 100.99 -53.73
N PHE A 39 34.56 100.74 -53.38
CA PHE A 39 33.51 101.76 -53.40
C PHE A 39 33.87 102.97 -52.54
N LYS A 40 34.33 102.74 -51.29
CA LYS A 40 34.81 103.82 -50.40
C LYS A 40 35.96 104.66 -50.97
N LYS A 41 36.80 104.12 -51.86
CA LYS A 41 37.93 104.85 -52.47
C LYS A 41 37.50 105.72 -53.65
N ASN A 42 36.49 105.29 -54.42
CA ASN A 42 36.22 105.83 -55.77
C ASN A 42 35.01 106.80 -55.84
N THR A 43 34.29 107.04 -54.74
CA THR A 43 33.02 107.80 -54.72
C THR A 43 33.19 109.25 -54.18
N ASN A 44 32.27 110.17 -54.48
CA ASN A 44 32.27 111.57 -53.97
C ASN A 44 32.02 111.67 -52.44
N GLU A 45 32.54 112.73 -51.81
CA GLU A 45 32.50 113.01 -50.35
C GLU A 45 31.10 112.89 -49.71
N ASP A 46 30.08 113.55 -50.27
CA ASP A 46 28.75 113.59 -49.64
C ASP A 46 28.01 112.24 -49.75
N VAL A 47 28.23 111.53 -50.86
CA VAL A 47 27.74 110.17 -51.05
C VAL A 47 28.45 109.19 -50.11
N ARG A 48 29.74 109.40 -49.80
CA ARG A 48 30.43 108.64 -48.73
C ARG A 48 29.79 108.87 -47.36
N LYS A 49 29.42 110.12 -47.02
CA LYS A 49 28.78 110.44 -45.72
C LYS A 49 27.42 109.74 -45.57
N ALA A 50 26.59 109.73 -46.61
CA ALA A 50 25.30 109.05 -46.60
C ALA A 50 25.42 107.51 -46.56
N ILE A 51 26.35 106.91 -47.31
CA ILE A 51 26.46 105.44 -47.42
C ILE A 51 27.29 104.83 -46.28
N THR A 52 28.19 105.58 -45.62
CA THR A 52 29.00 105.06 -44.52
C THR A 52 28.22 104.42 -43.36
N PRO A 53 27.13 105.02 -42.80
CA PRO A 53 26.34 104.37 -41.76
C PRO A 53 25.65 103.08 -42.26
N ILE A 54 25.12 103.09 -43.49
CA ILE A 54 24.47 101.93 -44.12
C ILE A 54 25.47 100.79 -44.32
N LEU A 55 26.67 101.09 -44.82
CA LEU A 55 27.72 100.10 -44.98
C LEU A 55 28.21 99.55 -43.62
N LYS A 56 28.22 100.38 -42.57
CA LYS A 56 28.54 99.92 -41.21
C LYS A 56 27.46 98.97 -40.67
N SER A 57 26.17 99.24 -40.87
CA SER A 57 25.11 98.34 -40.41
C SER A 57 25.11 97.02 -41.19
N PHE A 58 25.29 97.03 -42.52
CA PHE A 58 25.47 95.80 -43.29
C PHE A 58 26.71 95.00 -42.86
N GLN A 59 27.84 95.68 -42.56
CA GLN A 59 29.03 95.01 -42.05
C GLN A 59 28.77 94.32 -40.70
N ILE A 60 28.10 95.00 -39.77
CA ILE A 60 27.74 94.45 -38.45
C ILE A 60 26.83 93.22 -38.60
N GLU A 61 25.81 93.28 -39.48
CA GLU A 61 24.89 92.16 -39.70
C GLU A 61 25.60 90.97 -40.38
N ILE A 62 26.45 91.21 -41.38
CA ILE A 62 27.24 90.17 -42.04
C ILE A 62 28.21 89.51 -41.05
N ASP A 63 28.89 90.27 -40.19
CA ASP A 63 29.79 89.71 -39.18
C ASP A 63 29.04 88.98 -38.06
N SER A 64 27.85 89.45 -37.68
CA SER A 64 26.93 88.76 -36.76
C SER A 64 26.47 87.41 -37.31
N LEU A 65 25.98 87.40 -38.57
CA LEU A 65 25.55 86.19 -39.27
C LEU A 65 26.72 85.20 -39.45
N SER A 66 27.90 85.70 -39.82
CA SER A 66 29.11 84.90 -39.96
C SER A 66 29.52 84.27 -38.62
N LYS A 67 29.47 85.03 -37.52
CA LYS A 67 29.75 84.54 -36.17
C LYS A 67 28.75 83.45 -35.76
N ARG A 68 27.45 83.67 -35.97
CA ARG A 68 26.41 82.67 -35.66
C ARG A 68 26.61 81.39 -36.46
N SER A 69 26.82 81.50 -37.78
CA SER A 69 27.10 80.33 -38.64
C SER A 69 28.33 79.56 -38.17
N LYS A 70 29.43 80.26 -37.85
CA LYS A 70 30.68 79.63 -37.40
C LYS A 70 30.52 78.89 -36.08
N VAL A 71 29.75 79.42 -35.12
CA VAL A 71 29.43 78.73 -33.86
C VAL A 71 28.58 77.49 -34.13
N THR A 72 27.50 77.59 -34.91
CA THR A 72 26.63 76.42 -35.21
C THR A 72 27.39 75.30 -35.91
N LYS A 73 28.28 75.63 -36.86
CA LYS A 73 29.13 74.65 -37.56
C LYS A 73 30.14 74.00 -36.61
N GLN A 74 30.76 74.77 -35.73
CA GLN A 74 31.68 74.27 -34.70
C GLN A 74 30.98 73.27 -33.77
N THR A 75 29.81 73.63 -33.22
CA THR A 75 29.05 72.74 -32.33
C THR A 75 28.54 71.48 -33.05
N PHE A 76 28.23 71.58 -34.35
CA PHE A 76 27.84 70.42 -35.15
C PHE A 76 29.03 69.45 -35.34
N LEU A 77 30.22 69.98 -35.66
CA LEU A 77 31.44 69.17 -35.80
C LEU A 77 31.85 68.49 -34.49
N GLU A 78 31.68 69.16 -33.34
CA GLU A 78 31.93 68.58 -32.01
C GLU A 78 30.98 67.40 -31.70
N ILE A 79 29.69 67.53 -32.04
CA ILE A 79 28.71 66.44 -31.90
C ILE A 79 29.01 65.29 -32.86
N TYR A 80 29.33 65.59 -34.13
CA TYR A 80 29.70 64.60 -35.14
C TYR A 80 30.99 63.84 -34.76
N GLN A 81 31.99 64.52 -34.20
CA GLN A 81 33.20 63.86 -33.71
C GLN A 81 32.84 62.83 -32.62
N HIS A 82 32.07 63.21 -31.61
CA HIS A 82 31.64 62.28 -30.56
C HIS A 82 30.77 61.12 -31.07
N LEU A 83 30.01 61.31 -32.15
CA LEU A 83 29.22 60.25 -32.76
C LEU A 83 30.07 59.30 -33.63
N SER A 84 31.06 59.81 -34.35
CA SER A 84 31.97 59.02 -35.19
C SER A 84 33.02 58.24 -34.38
N GLU A 85 33.36 58.69 -33.18
CA GLU A 85 34.24 57.98 -32.23
C GLU A 85 33.55 56.81 -31.48
N LEU A 86 32.25 56.58 -31.67
CA LEU A 86 31.54 55.47 -31.01
C LEU A 86 32.04 54.11 -31.52
N PRO A 87 32.55 53.22 -30.64
CA PRO A 87 33.01 51.89 -31.05
C PRO A 87 31.84 51.01 -31.51
N ASP A 88 32.13 50.07 -32.44
CA ASP A 88 31.13 49.13 -32.97
C ASP A 88 30.44 48.36 -31.82
N PRO A 89 29.09 48.36 -31.74
CA PRO A 89 28.37 47.60 -30.72
C PRO A 89 28.40 46.07 -30.93
N VAL A 90 28.87 45.56 -32.09
CA VAL A 90 28.83 44.12 -32.41
C VAL A 90 29.67 43.24 -31.47
N PRO A 91 30.95 43.54 -31.16
CA PRO A 91 31.73 42.74 -30.22
C PRO A 91 31.14 42.69 -28.80
N ILE A 92 30.54 43.79 -28.35
CA ILE A 92 29.87 43.87 -27.04
C ILE A 92 28.63 42.96 -27.03
N ARG A 93 27.82 43.00 -28.10
CA ARG A 93 26.66 42.11 -28.28
C ARG A 93 27.06 40.63 -28.29
N GLU A 94 28.14 40.28 -28.97
CA GLU A 94 28.65 38.90 -29.02
C GLU A 94 29.15 38.43 -27.64
N TYR A 95 29.85 39.28 -26.90
CA TYR A 95 30.24 38.99 -25.52
C TYR A 95 29.03 38.79 -24.60
N ILE A 96 27.99 39.62 -24.72
CA ILE A 96 26.73 39.47 -23.97
C ILE A 96 26.04 38.14 -24.32
N GLN A 97 25.99 37.74 -25.61
CA GLN A 97 25.44 36.43 -26.00
C GLN A 97 26.24 35.26 -25.42
N ILE A 98 27.57 35.36 -25.32
CA ILE A 98 28.41 34.33 -24.70
C ILE A 98 28.13 34.25 -23.19
N LEU A 99 27.98 35.38 -22.50
CA LEU A 99 27.59 35.42 -21.09
C LEU A 99 26.20 34.83 -20.86
N GLN A 100 25.22 35.14 -21.72
CA GLN A 100 23.86 34.60 -21.62
C GLN A 100 23.86 33.06 -21.72
N ARG A 101 24.55 32.49 -22.72
CA ARG A 101 24.69 31.02 -22.84
C ARG A 101 25.46 30.37 -21.69
N ARG A 102 26.34 31.11 -21.01
CA ARG A 102 27.00 30.63 -19.78
C ARG A 102 26.04 30.66 -18.59
N PHE A 103 25.21 31.69 -18.48
CA PHE A 103 24.19 31.82 -17.44
C PHE A 103 23.13 30.71 -17.54
N GLU A 104 22.63 30.43 -18.75
CA GLU A 104 21.72 29.29 -19.03
C GLU A 104 22.31 27.96 -18.51
N LYS A 105 23.58 27.67 -18.84
CA LYS A 105 24.27 26.46 -18.34
C LYS A 105 24.48 26.43 -16.83
N VAL A 106 24.65 27.57 -16.17
CA VAL A 106 24.74 27.63 -14.71
C VAL A 106 23.37 27.32 -14.10
N SER A 107 22.29 27.88 -14.64
CA SER A 107 20.92 27.57 -14.22
C SER A 107 20.59 26.08 -14.38
N ASP A 108 20.98 25.45 -15.49
CA ASP A 108 20.79 24.00 -15.71
C ASP A 108 21.54 23.17 -14.65
N LEU A 109 22.77 23.56 -14.32
CA LEU A 109 23.59 22.90 -13.29
C LEU A 109 23.05 23.14 -11.88
N GLU A 110 22.45 24.29 -11.59
CA GLU A 110 21.79 24.56 -10.31
C GLU A 110 20.57 23.65 -10.10
N VAL A 111 19.72 23.48 -11.12
CA VAL A 111 18.58 22.54 -11.08
C VAL A 111 19.08 21.09 -10.92
N GLN A 112 20.11 20.68 -11.67
CA GLN A 112 20.69 19.34 -11.50
C GLN A 112 21.27 19.13 -10.09
N ASN A 113 21.89 20.14 -9.48
CA ASN A 113 22.38 20.06 -8.10
C ASN A 113 21.24 20.03 -7.06
N GLN A 114 20.09 20.68 -7.32
CA GLN A 114 18.90 20.57 -6.49
C GLN A 114 18.34 19.15 -6.54
N ASN A 115 18.11 18.61 -7.74
CA ASN A 115 17.62 17.24 -7.93
C ASN A 115 18.58 16.20 -7.29
N LEU A 116 19.89 16.39 -7.38
CA LEU A 116 20.88 15.52 -6.73
C LEU A 116 20.85 15.61 -5.20
N ARG A 117 20.47 16.76 -4.62
CA ARG A 117 20.27 16.90 -3.17
C ARG A 117 19.00 16.20 -2.72
N GLU A 118 17.89 16.37 -3.46
CA GLU A 118 16.64 15.66 -3.20
C GLU A 118 16.85 14.15 -3.22
N ILE A 119 17.52 13.61 -4.25
CA ILE A 119 17.87 12.18 -4.34
C ILE A 119 18.75 11.74 -3.16
N LEU A 120 19.70 12.57 -2.68
CA LEU A 120 20.53 12.24 -1.52
C LEU A 120 19.72 12.19 -0.21
N ASP A 121 18.77 13.11 -0.03
CA ASP A 121 17.88 13.16 1.13
C ASP A 121 16.88 11.98 1.11
N GLU A 122 16.34 11.62 -0.06
CA GLU A 122 15.58 10.38 -0.25
C GLU A 122 16.40 9.14 0.11
N LEU A 123 17.66 9.06 -0.34
CA LEU A 123 18.56 7.94 -0.02
C LEU A 123 18.89 7.87 1.48
N ALA A 124 19.00 9.02 2.15
CA ALA A 124 19.14 9.09 3.60
C ALA A 124 17.86 8.62 4.32
N HIS A 125 16.68 9.01 3.81
CA HIS A 125 15.40 8.55 4.33
C HIS A 125 15.24 7.02 4.18
N VAL A 126 15.49 6.47 2.99
CA VAL A 126 15.49 5.02 2.73
C VAL A 126 16.47 4.28 3.64
N LYS A 127 17.67 4.81 3.89
CA LYS A 127 18.61 4.21 4.86
C LYS A 127 18.07 4.19 6.29
N SER A 128 17.39 5.25 6.74
CA SER A 128 16.75 5.28 8.06
C SER A 128 15.56 4.30 8.18
N GLN A 129 14.79 4.16 7.09
CA GLN A 129 13.77 3.11 6.98
C GLN A 129 14.41 1.71 7.02
N GLU A 130 15.55 1.49 6.36
CA GLU A 130 16.27 0.21 6.37
C GLU A 130 16.74 -0.18 7.79
N LEU A 131 17.19 0.78 8.61
CA LEU A 131 17.50 0.56 10.02
C LEU A 131 16.25 0.17 10.82
N THR A 132 15.12 0.83 10.58
CA THR A 132 13.84 0.50 11.22
C THR A 132 13.35 -0.90 10.81
N ILE A 133 13.51 -1.28 9.54
CA ILE A 133 13.20 -2.62 9.03
C ILE A 133 14.10 -3.68 9.67
N LYS A 134 15.39 -3.39 9.89
CA LYS A 134 16.30 -4.29 10.63
C LYS A 134 15.84 -4.50 12.08
N GLN A 135 15.55 -3.41 12.81
CA GLN A 135 15.01 -3.51 14.18
C GLN A 135 13.70 -4.31 14.26
N LEU A 136 12.80 -4.16 13.28
CA LEU A 136 11.57 -4.95 13.21
C LEU A 136 11.84 -6.43 12.89
N ARG A 137 12.80 -6.75 12.00
CA ARG A 137 13.22 -8.14 11.73
C ARG A 137 13.85 -8.80 12.95
N ASP A 138 14.73 -8.09 13.65
CA ASP A 138 15.34 -8.59 14.90
C ASP A 138 14.26 -8.86 15.95
N LYS A 139 13.28 -7.95 16.10
CA LYS A 139 12.13 -8.16 17.01
C LYS A 139 11.22 -9.32 16.60
N ILE A 140 11.04 -9.58 15.29
CA ILE A 140 10.31 -10.76 14.80
C ILE A 140 11.09 -12.02 15.17
N LYS A 141 12.40 -12.05 14.91
CA LYS A 141 13.27 -13.18 15.26
C LYS A 141 13.27 -13.48 16.76
N ASP A 142 13.33 -12.46 17.61
CA ASP A 142 13.21 -12.57 19.07
C ASP A 142 11.86 -13.17 19.51
N LEU A 143 10.78 -12.94 18.76
CA LEU A 143 9.46 -13.50 19.02
C LEU A 143 9.38 -14.95 18.50
N GLU A 144 9.94 -15.22 17.33
CA GLU A 144 10.05 -16.57 16.76
C GLU A 144 10.84 -17.49 17.71
N GLU A 145 12.02 -17.07 18.18
CA GLU A 145 12.83 -17.82 19.16
C GLU A 145 12.06 -18.07 20.47
N LYS A 146 11.33 -17.08 21.00
CA LYS A 146 10.46 -17.27 22.18
C LYS A 146 9.34 -18.27 21.91
N THR A 147 8.70 -18.22 20.75
CA THR A 147 7.66 -19.21 20.39
C THR A 147 8.25 -20.61 20.19
N GLU A 148 9.46 -20.72 19.64
CA GLU A 148 10.14 -22.00 19.50
C GLU A 148 10.48 -22.61 20.86
N VAL A 149 11.00 -21.82 21.81
CA VAL A 149 11.23 -22.27 23.20
C VAL A 149 9.93 -22.72 23.87
N ILE A 150 8.82 -22.00 23.68
CA ILE A 150 7.50 -22.41 24.21
C ILE A 150 7.02 -23.73 23.57
N ILE A 151 7.20 -23.90 22.26
CA ILE A 151 6.86 -25.14 21.54
C ILE A 151 7.73 -26.29 22.02
N GLN A 152 9.04 -26.09 22.18
CA GLN A 152 9.96 -27.11 22.70
C GLN A 152 9.61 -27.51 24.15
N GLN A 153 9.17 -26.56 24.99
CA GLN A 153 8.68 -26.88 26.33
C GLN A 153 7.39 -27.71 26.28
N HIS A 154 6.41 -27.32 25.46
CA HIS A 154 5.18 -28.10 25.28
C HIS A 154 5.40 -29.49 24.68
N ILE A 155 6.43 -29.68 23.84
CA ILE A 155 6.84 -31.00 23.36
C ILE A 155 7.35 -31.85 24.52
N LYS A 156 8.26 -31.32 25.36
CA LYS A 156 8.76 -32.03 26.54
C LYS A 156 7.65 -32.36 27.53
N ASP A 157 6.79 -31.39 27.86
CA ASP A 157 5.64 -31.61 28.75
C ASP A 157 4.76 -32.76 28.21
N LYS A 158 4.52 -32.79 26.89
CA LYS A 158 3.76 -33.85 26.22
C LYS A 158 4.47 -35.21 26.26
N GLU A 159 5.79 -35.25 26.06
CA GLU A 159 6.60 -36.47 26.17
C GLU A 159 6.57 -37.02 27.61
N ASP A 160 6.73 -36.15 28.61
CA ASP A 160 6.61 -36.50 30.04
C ASP A 160 5.21 -37.04 30.37
N PHE A 161 4.14 -36.38 29.91
CA PHE A 161 2.78 -36.92 30.06
C PHE A 161 2.61 -38.27 29.35
N GLN A 162 3.14 -38.44 28.14
CA GLN A 162 3.06 -39.70 27.40
C GLN A 162 3.81 -40.84 28.12
N HIS A 163 4.97 -40.56 28.72
CA HIS A 163 5.67 -41.52 29.58
C HIS A 163 4.85 -41.88 30.83
N ILE A 164 4.27 -40.90 31.52
CA ILE A 164 3.39 -41.16 32.67
C ILE A 164 2.16 -42.00 32.28
N PHE A 165 1.56 -41.74 31.11
CA PHE A 165 0.45 -42.55 30.60
C PHE A 165 0.88 -43.99 30.28
N ALA A 166 2.03 -44.19 29.62
CA ALA A 166 2.57 -45.53 29.33
C ALA A 166 2.90 -46.31 30.62
N ASP A 167 3.52 -45.66 31.62
CA ASP A 167 3.78 -46.26 32.93
C ASP A 167 2.47 -46.64 33.65
N LYS A 168 1.41 -45.83 33.51
CA LYS A 168 0.09 -46.12 34.08
C LYS A 168 -0.63 -47.25 33.35
N GLU A 169 -0.50 -47.34 32.04
CA GLU A 169 -1.00 -48.45 31.23
C GLU A 169 -0.29 -49.76 31.62
N HIS A 170 1.04 -49.76 31.73
CA HIS A 170 1.81 -50.91 32.23
C HIS A 170 1.45 -51.31 33.67
N GLN A 171 1.19 -50.35 34.56
CA GLN A 171 0.68 -50.63 35.91
C GLN A 171 -0.71 -51.27 35.87
N PHE A 172 -1.61 -50.79 35.00
CA PHE A 172 -2.96 -51.33 34.84
C PHE A 172 -2.96 -52.75 34.24
N ASP A 173 -2.13 -53.00 33.23
CA ASP A 173 -1.89 -54.33 32.67
C ASP A 173 -1.38 -55.32 33.72
N LEU A 174 -0.44 -54.89 34.56
CA LEU A 174 0.12 -55.71 35.61
C LEU A 174 -0.93 -56.02 36.70
N ILE A 175 -1.72 -55.03 37.12
CA ILE A 175 -2.86 -55.23 38.03
C ILE A 175 -3.89 -56.20 37.42
N THR A 176 -4.20 -56.05 36.14
CA THR A 176 -5.14 -56.94 35.43
C THR A 176 -4.62 -58.38 35.39
N LYS A 177 -3.32 -58.58 35.13
CA LYS A 177 -2.67 -59.91 35.20
C LYS A 177 -2.65 -60.50 36.61
N TYR A 178 -2.40 -59.69 37.64
CA TYR A 178 -2.49 -60.14 39.02
C TYR A 178 -3.92 -60.55 39.39
N ALA A 179 -4.94 -59.77 39.03
CA ALA A 179 -6.35 -60.11 39.27
C ALA A 179 -6.78 -61.38 38.52
N GLN A 180 -6.31 -61.58 37.28
CA GLN A 180 -6.53 -62.84 36.54
C GLN A 180 -5.83 -64.02 37.24
N MET A 181 -4.60 -63.86 37.72
CA MET A 181 -3.87 -64.89 38.45
C MET A 181 -4.53 -65.23 39.79
N GLU A 182 -5.05 -64.23 40.51
CA GLU A 182 -5.82 -64.40 41.75
C GLU A 182 -7.16 -65.12 41.50
N MET A 183 -7.86 -64.79 40.40
CA MET A 183 -9.04 -65.54 39.96
C MET A 183 -8.70 -66.99 39.61
N HIS A 184 -7.60 -67.23 38.88
CA HIS A 184 -7.14 -68.59 38.57
C HIS A 184 -6.76 -69.37 39.83
N GLN A 185 -6.12 -68.73 40.82
CA GLN A 185 -5.81 -69.33 42.11
C GLN A 185 -7.08 -69.69 42.89
N SER A 186 -8.06 -68.78 42.96
CA SER A 186 -9.36 -69.03 43.60
C SER A 186 -10.13 -70.20 42.95
N VAL A 187 -10.10 -70.30 41.61
CA VAL A 187 -10.67 -71.44 40.88
C VAL A 187 -9.90 -72.74 41.16
N LEU A 188 -8.57 -72.69 41.25
CA LEU A 188 -7.73 -73.84 41.59
C LEU A 188 -8.02 -74.32 43.03
N ASP A 189 -8.16 -73.40 43.98
CA ASP A 189 -8.46 -73.71 45.38
C ASP A 189 -9.89 -74.26 45.55
N SER A 190 -10.87 -73.75 44.79
CA SER A 190 -12.21 -74.33 44.71
C SER A 190 -12.16 -75.76 44.15
N LEU A 191 -11.41 -76.00 43.08
CA LEU A 191 -11.27 -77.33 42.49
C LEU A 191 -10.52 -78.30 43.42
N HIS A 192 -9.54 -77.81 44.19
CA HIS A 192 -8.88 -78.59 45.23
C HIS A 192 -9.85 -78.93 46.37
N GLN A 193 -10.71 -78.00 46.80
CA GLN A 193 -11.73 -78.27 47.82
C GLN A 193 -12.74 -79.30 47.31
N ASP A 194 -13.25 -79.16 46.08
CA ASP A 194 -14.14 -80.14 45.46
C ASP A 194 -13.47 -81.52 45.40
N MET A 195 -12.18 -81.60 45.04
CA MET A 195 -11.42 -82.85 44.98
C MET A 195 -11.23 -83.49 46.37
N LEU A 196 -11.01 -82.68 47.41
CA LEU A 196 -10.99 -83.14 48.81
C LEU A 196 -12.36 -83.67 49.24
N ASP A 197 -13.45 -82.96 48.94
CA ASP A 197 -14.83 -83.37 49.23
C ASP A 197 -15.21 -84.66 48.49
N TYR A 198 -14.79 -84.81 47.22
CA TYR A 198 -14.95 -86.05 46.46
C TYR A 198 -14.16 -87.20 47.07
N LYS A 199 -12.94 -86.94 47.57
CA LYS A 199 -12.12 -87.96 48.21
C LYS A 199 -12.70 -88.40 49.56
N ILE A 200 -13.20 -87.46 50.38
CA ILE A 200 -13.94 -87.76 51.61
C ILE A 200 -15.15 -88.62 51.28
N LYS A 201 -15.98 -88.23 50.30
CA LYS A 201 -17.12 -89.05 49.84
C LYS A 201 -16.69 -90.43 49.35
N GLN A 202 -15.54 -90.55 48.67
CA GLN A 202 -15.02 -91.83 48.22
C GLN A 202 -14.58 -92.71 49.39
N ASP A 203 -13.86 -92.16 50.37
CA ASP A 203 -13.44 -92.87 51.58
C ASP A 203 -14.65 -93.23 52.47
N ASP A 204 -15.69 -92.39 52.55
CA ASP A 204 -16.98 -92.69 53.16
C ASP A 204 -17.70 -93.84 52.43
N THR A 205 -17.78 -93.81 51.09
CA THR A 205 -18.37 -94.93 50.33
C THR A 205 -17.55 -96.21 50.41
N ASN A 206 -16.22 -96.13 50.51
CA ASN A 206 -15.34 -97.28 50.70
C ASN A 206 -15.49 -97.87 52.11
N THR A 207 -15.64 -97.04 53.15
CA THR A 207 -15.87 -97.51 54.53
C THR A 207 -17.27 -98.07 54.71
N LEU A 208 -18.29 -97.47 54.09
CA LEU A 208 -19.64 -98.03 54.02
C LEU A 208 -19.65 -99.35 53.24
N CYS A 209 -19.05 -99.41 52.05
CA CYS A 209 -18.94 -100.64 51.27
C CYS A 209 -18.15 -101.73 52.03
N SER A 210 -17.06 -101.36 52.72
CA SER A 210 -16.31 -102.30 53.56
C SER A 210 -17.08 -102.74 54.80
N SER A 211 -17.99 -101.91 55.33
CA SER A 211 -18.89 -102.26 56.43
C SER A 211 -20.01 -103.17 55.95
N ASP A 212 -20.60 -102.88 54.79
CA ASP A 212 -21.57 -103.73 54.11
C ASP A 212 -20.95 -105.08 53.74
N ASP A 213 -19.72 -105.10 53.22
CA ASP A 213 -18.93 -106.31 52.98
C ASP A 213 -18.67 -107.06 54.28
N HIS A 214 -18.33 -106.39 55.38
CA HIS A 214 -18.16 -107.03 56.69
C HIS A 214 -19.47 -107.63 57.21
N MET A 215 -20.60 -106.91 57.07
CA MET A 215 -21.93 -107.40 57.43
C MET A 215 -22.33 -108.58 56.54
N CYS A 216 -22.11 -108.50 55.23
CA CYS A 216 -22.45 -109.56 54.29
C CYS A 216 -21.55 -110.79 54.46
N ASN A 217 -20.28 -110.63 54.84
CA ASN A 217 -19.39 -111.73 55.22
C ASN A 217 -19.82 -112.36 56.55
N GLN A 218 -20.24 -111.57 57.54
CA GLN A 218 -20.75 -112.06 58.82
C GLN A 218 -22.08 -112.82 58.63
N ASP A 219 -22.99 -112.29 57.81
CA ASP A 219 -24.22 -112.97 57.40
C ASP A 219 -23.92 -114.19 56.54
N LEU A 220 -22.91 -114.19 55.66
CA LEU A 220 -22.46 -115.39 54.94
C LEU A 220 -21.87 -116.44 55.88
N GLU A 221 -21.15 -116.06 56.93
CA GLU A 221 -20.64 -117.03 57.92
C GLU A 221 -21.80 -117.60 58.76
N GLN A 222 -22.76 -116.76 59.15
CA GLN A 222 -23.98 -117.18 59.85
C GLN A 222 -24.90 -118.00 58.95
N MET A 223 -24.97 -117.69 57.65
CA MET A 223 -25.72 -118.43 56.64
C MET A 223 -25.00 -119.70 56.21
N ASN A 224 -23.67 -119.79 56.25
CA ASN A 224 -22.95 -121.06 56.09
C ASN A 224 -23.17 -121.97 57.31
N LYS A 225 -23.14 -121.41 58.53
CA LYS A 225 -23.54 -122.11 59.76
C LYS A 225 -25.02 -122.54 59.72
N ARG A 226 -25.91 -121.73 59.15
CA ARG A 226 -27.32 -122.10 58.93
C ARG A 226 -27.47 -123.14 57.81
N THR A 227 -26.79 -123.02 56.68
CA THR A 227 -26.84 -123.98 55.56
C THR A 227 -26.31 -125.34 55.95
N SER A 228 -25.22 -125.42 56.71
CA SER A 228 -24.76 -126.70 57.29
C SER A 228 -25.78 -127.32 58.26
N ASN A 229 -26.61 -126.49 58.92
CA ASN A 229 -27.72 -126.95 59.75
C ASN A 229 -28.99 -127.25 58.92
N THR A 230 -29.28 -126.51 57.86
CA THR A 230 -30.48 -126.68 57.03
C THR A 230 -30.31 -127.68 55.91
N GLU A 231 -29.10 -128.07 55.50
CA GLU A 231 -28.89 -129.33 54.75
C GLU A 231 -29.48 -130.53 55.50
N ARG A 232 -29.53 -130.48 56.85
CA ARG A 232 -30.19 -131.50 57.69
C ARG A 232 -31.71 -131.32 57.85
N PHE A 233 -32.28 -130.23 57.32
CA PHE A 233 -33.72 -129.91 57.40
C PHE A 233 -34.39 -129.68 56.02
N VAL A 234 -33.61 -129.50 54.95
CA VAL A 234 -34.08 -129.37 53.55
C VAL A 234 -34.42 -130.74 52.94
N ASP A 235 -33.92 -131.83 53.52
CA ASP A 235 -34.49 -133.18 53.36
C ASP A 235 -35.91 -133.33 53.97
N LYS A 236 -36.38 -132.35 54.77
CA LYS A 236 -37.67 -132.39 55.49
C LYS A 236 -38.63 -131.23 55.16
N LEU A 237 -38.22 -130.26 54.36
CA LEU A 237 -39.03 -129.08 54.00
C LEU A 237 -38.88 -128.75 52.51
N ARG A 238 -38.94 -129.80 51.67
CA ARG A 238 -39.06 -129.69 50.20
C ARG A 238 -40.50 -129.88 49.72
N GLU A 239 -41.47 -129.64 50.60
CA GLU A 239 -42.89 -130.02 50.42
C GLU A 239 -43.84 -128.82 50.23
N ASP A 240 -43.56 -127.64 50.82
CA ASP A 240 -44.49 -126.49 50.80
C ASP A 240 -44.04 -125.33 49.88
N PHE A 241 -44.30 -125.54 48.59
CA PHE A 241 -44.79 -124.61 47.55
C PHE A 241 -44.70 -123.06 47.69
N GLU A 242 -44.01 -122.47 46.70
CA GLU A 242 -44.49 -121.44 45.73
C GLU A 242 -44.94 -120.00 46.08
N GLN A 243 -44.77 -119.15 45.03
CA GLN A 243 -45.43 -117.86 44.69
C GLN A 243 -44.99 -116.56 45.43
N ILE A 244 -44.76 -115.37 44.82
CA ILE A 244 -44.35 -114.81 43.49
C ILE A 244 -44.67 -113.27 43.53
N ARG A 245 -44.00 -112.43 42.69
CA ARG A 245 -44.33 -111.02 42.23
C ARG A 245 -43.78 -109.81 43.04
N SER A 246 -43.14 -108.71 42.58
CA SER A 246 -42.91 -107.98 41.27
C SER A 246 -43.96 -106.88 40.89
N THR A 247 -43.72 -105.69 40.27
CA THR A 247 -42.53 -104.98 39.67
C THR A 247 -42.86 -103.52 39.20
N ASN A 248 -41.87 -102.66 38.84
CA ASN A 248 -41.92 -101.48 37.88
C ASN A 248 -42.63 -100.14 38.33
N ASN A 249 -42.53 -98.91 37.72
CA ASN A 249 -41.68 -98.21 36.69
C ASN A 249 -41.97 -96.65 36.59
N LYS A 250 -40.98 -95.80 36.18
CA LYS A 250 -40.89 -94.65 35.18
C LYS A 250 -42.12 -93.74 34.73
N PRO A 251 -42.02 -92.67 33.84
CA PRO A 251 -41.06 -91.53 33.56
C PRO A 251 -41.66 -90.15 33.02
N ASN A 252 -40.82 -89.21 32.48
CA ASN A 252 -41.06 -88.13 31.42
C ASN A 252 -41.91 -86.83 31.70
N ASP A 253 -42.00 -85.70 30.94
CA ASP A 253 -41.48 -85.14 29.62
C ASP A 253 -41.46 -83.55 29.49
N GLU A 254 -41.30 -82.91 28.30
CA GLU A 254 -41.00 -81.45 27.98
C GLU A 254 -42.12 -80.53 27.34
N LEU A 255 -41.92 -79.18 27.22
CA LEU A 255 -41.99 -78.30 25.98
C LEU A 255 -42.21 -76.74 26.17
N ILE A 256 -41.84 -75.90 25.17
CA ILE A 256 -41.88 -74.39 25.13
C ILE A 256 -42.40 -73.82 23.76
N SER A 257 -42.93 -72.57 23.72
CA SER A 257 -43.70 -71.94 22.60
C SER A 257 -43.03 -70.77 21.84
N GLN A 258 -43.68 -70.29 20.75
CA GLN A 258 -43.06 -69.60 19.59
C GLN A 258 -43.37 -68.09 19.39
N GLU A 259 -44.12 -67.43 20.29
CA GLU A 259 -44.71 -66.07 20.05
C GLU A 259 -43.75 -64.87 20.20
N GLU A 260 -42.54 -65.04 20.72
CA GLU A 260 -41.70 -63.90 21.16
C GLU A 260 -40.92 -63.19 20.03
N ILE A 261 -40.91 -63.77 18.82
CA ILE A 261 -40.04 -63.33 17.71
C ILE A 261 -40.68 -62.19 16.89
N GLU A 262 -41.98 -62.26 16.62
CA GLU A 262 -42.65 -61.32 15.71
C GLU A 262 -42.73 -59.90 16.29
N ARG A 263 -42.90 -59.78 17.61
CA ARG A 263 -43.02 -58.48 18.31
C ARG A 263 -41.75 -57.61 18.17
N LYS A 264 -40.57 -58.24 18.13
CA LYS A 264 -39.27 -57.57 18.03
C LYS A 264 -38.97 -57.02 16.61
N LEU A 265 -39.70 -57.47 15.58
CA LEU A 265 -39.49 -57.00 14.21
C LEU A 265 -40.18 -55.65 13.96
N CYS A 266 -41.41 -55.47 14.47
CA CYS A 266 -42.19 -54.25 14.29
C CYS A 266 -41.53 -53.03 14.98
N GLU A 267 -41.06 -53.21 16.21
CA GLU A 267 -40.39 -52.16 17.01
C GLU A 267 -39.16 -51.57 16.30
N LYS A 268 -38.41 -52.41 15.55
CA LYS A 268 -37.24 -51.97 14.79
C LYS A 268 -37.60 -51.07 13.60
N LEU A 269 -38.69 -51.37 12.89
CA LEU A 269 -39.16 -50.60 11.73
C LEU A 269 -39.71 -49.23 12.14
N GLU A 270 -40.42 -49.17 13.28
CA GLU A 270 -40.94 -47.92 13.84
C GLU A 270 -39.82 -46.98 14.30
N LEU A 271 -38.78 -47.53 14.95
CA LEU A 271 -37.57 -46.79 15.30
C LEU A 271 -36.87 -46.21 14.05
N GLU A 272 -36.72 -47.01 12.99
CA GLU A 272 -36.04 -46.57 11.77
C GLU A 272 -36.80 -45.42 11.08
N LEU A 273 -38.14 -45.51 10.96
CA LEU A 273 -38.98 -44.42 10.45
C LEU A 273 -38.79 -43.13 11.26
N ALA A 274 -38.86 -43.21 12.59
CA ALA A 274 -38.66 -42.04 13.45
C ALA A 274 -37.27 -41.38 13.29
N THR A 275 -36.21 -42.16 12.99
CA THR A 275 -34.89 -41.57 12.66
C THR A 275 -34.88 -40.86 11.32
N LYS A 276 -35.57 -41.40 10.30
CA LYS A 276 -35.66 -40.79 8.96
C LYS A 276 -36.50 -39.52 8.96
N GLU A 277 -37.60 -39.48 9.70
CA GLU A 277 -38.40 -38.27 9.87
C GLU A 277 -37.60 -37.14 10.52
N ARG A 278 -36.83 -37.43 11.59
CA ARG A 278 -35.90 -36.45 12.19
C ARG A 278 -34.85 -35.96 11.19
N GLN A 279 -34.29 -36.86 10.38
CA GLN A 279 -33.30 -36.51 9.35
C GLN A 279 -33.90 -35.59 8.27
N ILE A 280 -35.17 -35.80 7.87
CA ILE A 280 -35.89 -34.93 6.94
C ILE A 280 -36.06 -33.53 7.53
N VAL A 281 -36.48 -33.41 8.80
CA VAL A 281 -36.64 -32.10 9.47
C VAL A 281 -35.30 -31.35 9.53
N THR A 282 -34.19 -32.01 9.88
CA THR A 282 -32.88 -31.34 9.89
C THR A 282 -32.43 -30.86 8.51
N LEU A 283 -32.72 -31.61 7.44
CA LEU A 283 -32.40 -31.21 6.07
C LEU A 283 -33.29 -30.05 5.58
N VAL A 284 -34.54 -29.97 6.04
CA VAL A 284 -35.44 -28.82 5.78
C VAL A 284 -34.92 -27.56 6.48
N ASP A 285 -34.51 -27.67 7.75
CA ASP A 285 -33.90 -26.55 8.49
C ASP A 285 -32.59 -26.07 7.84
N GLU A 286 -31.73 -27.00 7.38
CA GLU A 286 -30.49 -26.68 6.68
C GLU A 286 -30.74 -26.00 5.34
N THR A 287 -31.68 -26.51 4.53
CA THR A 287 -32.04 -25.89 3.25
C THR A 287 -32.68 -24.51 3.44
N GLN A 288 -33.51 -24.31 4.48
CA GLN A 288 -34.05 -23.00 4.82
C GLN A 288 -32.96 -22.03 5.30
N LYS A 289 -32.01 -22.48 6.12
CA LYS A 289 -30.83 -21.68 6.52
C LYS A 289 -30.00 -21.27 5.30
N LEU A 290 -29.68 -22.22 4.41
CA LEU A 290 -28.94 -21.97 3.17
C LEU A 290 -29.67 -20.95 2.27
N GLN A 291 -30.98 -21.09 2.08
CA GLN A 291 -31.80 -20.11 1.36
C GLN A 291 -31.71 -18.71 2.00
N SER A 292 -31.79 -18.61 3.33
CA SER A 292 -31.65 -17.32 4.03
C SER A 292 -30.26 -16.70 3.87
N THR A 293 -29.19 -17.50 3.86
CA THR A 293 -27.83 -16.99 3.60
C THR A 293 -27.64 -16.58 2.15
N LEU A 294 -28.26 -17.29 1.20
CA LEU A 294 -28.22 -16.97 -0.22
C LEU A 294 -28.93 -15.65 -0.52
N ILE A 295 -30.09 -15.40 0.13
CA ILE A 295 -30.79 -14.10 0.05
C ILE A 295 -29.91 -12.99 0.61
N LYS A 296 -29.35 -13.15 1.82
CA LYS A 296 -28.45 -12.15 2.43
C LYS A 296 -27.24 -11.84 1.55
N ILE A 297 -26.59 -12.86 0.98
CA ILE A 297 -25.45 -12.69 0.07
C ILE A 297 -25.88 -11.93 -1.20
N LYS A 298 -27.05 -12.22 -1.77
CA LYS A 298 -27.61 -11.48 -2.91
C LYS A 298 -27.91 -10.02 -2.55
N GLU A 299 -28.52 -9.76 -1.41
CA GLU A 299 -28.81 -8.40 -0.93
C GLU A 299 -27.52 -7.60 -0.71
N THR A 300 -26.53 -8.17 0.01
CA THR A 300 -25.24 -7.49 0.23
C THR A 300 -24.44 -7.30 -1.05
N SER A 301 -24.50 -8.25 -1.99
CA SER A 301 -23.87 -8.11 -3.30
C SER A 301 -24.56 -7.04 -4.14
N PHE A 302 -25.89 -6.93 -4.07
CA PHE A 302 -26.66 -5.92 -4.78
C PHE A 302 -26.37 -4.52 -4.24
N THR A 303 -26.31 -4.33 -2.92
CA THR A 303 -25.93 -3.03 -2.33
C THR A 303 -24.49 -2.68 -2.68
N GLN A 304 -23.54 -3.61 -2.58
CA GLN A 304 -22.14 -3.39 -2.97
C GLN A 304 -21.99 -3.00 -4.46
N ILE A 305 -22.73 -3.65 -5.36
CA ILE A 305 -22.74 -3.30 -6.78
C ILE A 305 -23.30 -1.89 -6.98
N SER A 306 -24.44 -1.56 -6.35
CA SER A 306 -25.03 -0.22 -6.44
C SER A 306 -24.13 0.89 -5.88
N ASP A 307 -23.46 0.64 -4.75
CA ASP A 307 -22.49 1.57 -4.16
C ASP A 307 -21.29 1.79 -5.10
N LEU A 308 -20.76 0.72 -5.71
CA LEU A 308 -19.68 0.81 -6.68
C LEU A 308 -20.11 1.53 -7.97
N GLU A 309 -21.31 1.28 -8.49
CA GLU A 309 -21.88 1.98 -9.64
C GLU A 309 -22.05 3.49 -9.37
N ASN A 310 -22.52 3.86 -8.17
CA ASN A 310 -22.64 5.25 -7.74
C ASN A 310 -21.27 5.94 -7.69
N VAL A 311 -20.27 5.32 -7.04
CA VAL A 311 -18.90 5.86 -6.98
C VAL A 311 -18.29 5.97 -8.38
N LEU A 312 -18.51 4.99 -9.26
CA LEU A 312 -18.03 5.02 -10.65
C LEU A 312 -18.64 6.21 -11.40
N SER A 313 -19.96 6.42 -11.29
CA SER A 313 -20.64 7.59 -11.88
C SER A 313 -20.15 8.93 -11.33
N GLU A 314 -19.81 9.02 -10.03
CA GLU A 314 -19.19 10.21 -9.46
C GLU A 314 -17.78 10.46 -10.00
N LYS A 315 -16.97 9.40 -10.17
CA LYS A 315 -15.64 9.51 -10.78
C LYS A 315 -15.71 9.91 -12.25
N GLU A 316 -16.64 9.36 -13.03
CA GLU A 316 -16.88 9.77 -14.42
C GLU A 316 -17.25 11.26 -14.53
N LYS A 317 -18.16 11.75 -13.67
CA LYS A 317 -18.51 13.18 -13.61
C LYS A 317 -17.31 14.05 -13.27
N LEU A 318 -16.46 13.61 -12.32
CA LEU A 318 -15.27 14.36 -11.93
C LEU A 318 -14.21 14.36 -13.04
N ILE A 319 -14.01 13.24 -13.74
CA ILE A 319 -13.14 13.15 -14.92
C ILE A 319 -13.63 14.11 -16.01
N ALA A 320 -14.92 14.07 -16.37
CA ALA A 320 -15.50 14.97 -17.37
C ALA A 320 -15.39 16.47 -16.99
N GLN A 321 -15.40 16.80 -15.69
CA GLN A 321 -15.13 18.15 -15.20
C GLN A 321 -13.65 18.55 -15.32
N LEU A 322 -12.72 17.63 -15.03
CA LEU A 322 -11.28 17.86 -15.20
C LEU A 322 -10.89 17.97 -16.67
N GLU A 323 -11.47 17.13 -17.54
CA GLU A 323 -11.30 17.20 -18.99
C GLU A 323 -11.84 18.52 -19.55
N ASN A 324 -13.01 18.99 -19.10
CA ASN A 324 -13.49 20.32 -19.46
C ASN A 324 -12.53 21.43 -19.01
N LYS A 325 -12.03 21.37 -17.77
CA LYS A 325 -11.05 22.36 -17.26
C LYS A 325 -9.77 22.37 -18.11
N LEU A 326 -9.25 21.19 -18.44
CA LEU A 326 -8.07 21.04 -19.29
C LEU A 326 -8.33 21.58 -20.71
N GLN A 327 -9.51 21.30 -21.27
CA GLN A 327 -9.92 21.83 -22.58
C GLN A 327 -10.07 23.35 -22.56
N THR A 328 -10.60 23.95 -21.48
CA THR A 328 -10.64 25.42 -21.30
C THR A 328 -9.27 26.05 -21.03
N GLN A 329 -8.22 25.25 -20.87
CA GLN A 329 -6.83 25.69 -20.69
C GLN A 329 -5.95 25.35 -21.90
N SER A 330 -6.51 24.84 -23.01
CA SER A 330 -5.74 24.42 -24.18
C SER A 330 -5.04 25.58 -24.90
N ASP A 331 -5.53 26.80 -24.71
CA ASP A 331 -4.97 28.06 -25.22
C ASP A 331 -3.83 28.63 -24.35
N TYR A 332 -3.59 28.08 -23.16
CA TYR A 332 -2.59 28.58 -22.21
C TYR A 332 -1.19 28.71 -22.81
N ASP A 333 -0.74 27.71 -23.59
CA ASP A 333 0.57 27.76 -24.25
C ASP A 333 0.61 28.74 -25.44
N GLU A 334 -0.53 29.07 -26.06
CA GLU A 334 -0.64 30.12 -27.07
C GLU A 334 -0.57 31.50 -26.41
N ILE A 335 -1.42 31.75 -25.40
CA ILE A 335 -1.40 32.98 -24.58
C ILE A 335 -0.02 33.20 -23.95
N LYS A 336 0.65 32.16 -23.46
CA LYS A 336 2.01 32.24 -22.90
C LYS A 336 3.05 32.59 -23.95
N ARG A 337 2.94 32.07 -25.18
CA ARG A 337 3.81 32.45 -26.31
C ARG A 337 3.54 33.88 -26.73
N GLU A 338 2.28 34.28 -26.89
CA GLU A 338 1.89 35.65 -27.19
C GLU A 338 2.39 36.63 -26.12
N LEU A 339 2.17 36.36 -24.84
CA LEU A 339 2.68 37.18 -23.73
C LEU A 339 4.21 37.23 -23.70
N THR A 340 4.91 36.16 -24.10
CA THR A 340 6.37 36.17 -24.24
C THR A 340 6.81 37.04 -25.41
N VAL A 341 6.08 37.02 -26.52
CA VAL A 341 6.29 37.90 -27.68
C VAL A 341 5.99 39.36 -27.31
N PHE A 342 4.83 39.66 -26.72
CA PHE A 342 4.48 40.98 -26.19
C PHE A 342 5.52 41.48 -25.20
N LYS A 343 5.99 40.65 -24.25
CA LYS A 343 7.08 41.01 -23.35
C LYS A 343 8.36 41.34 -24.12
N SER A 344 8.75 40.54 -25.12
CA SER A 344 9.94 40.85 -25.92
C SER A 344 9.79 42.15 -26.74
N ILE A 345 8.59 42.46 -27.24
CA ILE A 345 8.27 43.70 -27.96
C ILE A 345 8.21 44.91 -27.02
N GLU A 346 7.52 44.81 -25.88
CA GLU A 346 7.33 45.90 -24.92
C GLU A 346 8.64 46.25 -24.21
N PHE A 347 9.48 45.27 -23.90
CA PHE A 347 10.82 45.51 -23.32
C PHE A 347 11.84 45.96 -24.39
N SER A 348 11.73 45.53 -25.66
CA SER A 348 12.60 46.07 -26.73
C SER A 348 12.20 47.48 -27.18
N THR A 349 10.91 47.84 -27.15
CA THR A 349 10.42 49.20 -27.41
C THR A 349 10.65 50.13 -26.23
N THR A 350 10.50 49.66 -24.98
CA THR A 350 10.84 50.46 -23.78
C THR A 350 12.35 50.73 -23.70
N ASN A 351 13.21 49.80 -24.13
CA ASN A 351 14.65 50.07 -24.28
C ASN A 351 14.99 51.13 -25.35
N ARG A 352 14.03 51.62 -26.15
CA ARG A 352 14.21 52.71 -27.12
C ARG A 352 13.50 54.01 -26.72
N SER A 353 12.84 54.07 -25.55
CA SER A 353 12.13 55.26 -25.08
C SER A 353 12.14 55.37 -23.54
N SER A 354 13.03 56.24 -23.04
CA SER A 354 13.06 56.83 -21.68
C SER A 354 12.89 55.87 -20.49
N ASN A 355 14.02 55.40 -19.96
CA ASN A 355 14.08 54.37 -18.91
C ASN A 355 13.89 54.86 -17.45
N ASP A 356 13.68 56.15 -17.16
CA ASP A 356 13.56 56.64 -15.77
C ASP A 356 12.12 56.63 -15.19
N ASP A 357 11.09 57.01 -15.94
CA ASP A 357 9.74 57.22 -15.35
C ASP A 357 8.91 55.92 -15.15
N LYS A 358 9.20 54.83 -15.89
CA LYS A 358 8.40 53.60 -15.84
C LYS A 358 8.72 52.69 -14.65
N ILE A 359 9.97 52.69 -14.16
CA ILE A 359 10.41 51.82 -13.06
C ILE A 359 9.66 52.17 -11.76
N GLY A 360 9.44 53.47 -11.51
CA GLY A 360 8.66 53.94 -10.36
C GLY A 360 7.18 53.49 -10.38
N ASN A 361 6.56 53.42 -11.56
CA ASN A 361 5.17 52.96 -11.69
C ASN A 361 5.04 51.45 -11.57
N LEU A 362 5.99 50.66 -12.10
CA LEU A 362 6.03 49.21 -11.92
C LEU A 362 6.23 48.83 -10.44
N SER A 363 7.11 49.54 -9.72
CA SER A 363 7.30 49.33 -8.28
C SER A 363 6.04 49.64 -7.46
N LYS A 364 5.30 50.71 -7.80
CA LYS A 364 4.02 51.03 -7.14
C LYS A 364 2.96 49.98 -7.44
N LYS A 365 2.78 49.62 -8.71
CA LYS A 365 1.83 48.57 -9.12
C LYS A 365 2.11 47.23 -8.43
N SER A 366 3.39 46.87 -8.25
CA SER A 366 3.79 45.68 -7.51
C SER A 366 3.48 45.77 -6.01
N PHE A 367 3.59 46.95 -5.41
CA PHE A 367 3.22 47.18 -4.01
C PHE A 367 1.69 47.11 -3.83
N ASP A 368 0.92 47.78 -4.70
CA ASP A 368 -0.55 47.77 -4.69
C ASP A 368 -1.11 46.35 -4.80
N ILE A 369 -0.57 45.53 -5.71
CA ILE A 369 -0.96 44.11 -5.87
C ILE A 369 -0.61 43.28 -4.63
N GLN A 370 0.46 43.62 -3.91
CA GLN A 370 0.90 42.89 -2.72
C GLN A 370 0.05 43.25 -1.49
N ASP A 371 -0.41 44.50 -1.38
CA ASP A 371 -1.44 44.94 -0.42
C ASP A 371 -2.81 44.32 -0.74
N GLU A 372 -3.21 44.24 -2.02
CA GLU A 372 -4.46 43.60 -2.44
C GLU A 372 -4.44 42.08 -2.14
N GLN A 373 -3.32 41.39 -2.40
CA GLN A 373 -3.14 39.99 -2.04
C GLN A 373 -3.14 39.72 -0.52
N THR A 374 -2.63 40.65 0.30
CA THR A 374 -2.70 40.50 1.76
C THR A 374 -4.10 40.76 2.29
N GLN A 375 -4.86 41.70 1.74
CA GLN A 375 -6.29 41.89 2.07
C GLN A 375 -7.15 40.70 1.65
N ILE A 376 -6.89 40.08 0.49
CA ILE A 376 -7.58 38.85 0.06
C ILE A 376 -7.28 37.70 1.03
N LYS A 377 -6.02 37.53 1.48
CA LYS A 377 -5.68 36.53 2.49
C LYS A 377 -6.34 36.80 3.85
N MET A 378 -6.36 38.05 4.31
CA MET A 378 -7.07 38.44 5.54
C MET A 378 -8.56 38.08 5.46
N SER A 379 -9.23 38.41 4.36
CA SER A 379 -10.66 38.14 4.17
C SER A 379 -10.99 36.66 3.96
N GLN A 380 -10.06 35.86 3.41
CA GLN A 380 -10.17 34.39 3.41
C GLN A 380 -10.07 33.82 4.83
N ILE A 381 -9.11 34.28 5.64
CA ILE A 381 -8.98 33.85 7.04
C ILE A 381 -10.22 34.26 7.87
N ASP A 382 -10.74 35.48 7.68
CA ASP A 382 -11.96 35.97 8.35
C ASP A 382 -13.24 35.25 7.90
N SER A 383 -13.25 34.60 6.74
CA SER A 383 -14.39 33.79 6.27
C SER A 383 -14.27 32.33 6.70
N GLU A 384 -13.07 31.75 6.74
CA GLU A 384 -12.82 30.44 7.37
C GLU A 384 -13.11 30.47 8.88
N SER A 385 -12.79 31.58 9.56
CA SER A 385 -13.09 31.82 10.98
C SER A 385 -14.59 32.03 11.29
N LYS A 386 -15.46 32.10 10.27
CA LYS A 386 -16.92 32.19 10.42
C LYS A 386 -17.67 30.90 10.08
N PHE A 387 -16.95 29.85 9.67
CA PHE A 387 -17.49 28.55 9.33
C PHE A 387 -17.06 27.42 10.28
N ASN A 388 -16.28 27.75 11.32
CA ASN A 388 -16.10 26.96 12.55
C ASN A 388 -16.81 27.65 13.72
#